data_AF-A0A961GED4-F1
#
_entry.id   AF-A0A961GED4-F1
#
_cell.length_a   1.000
_cell.length_b   1.000
_cell.length_c   1.000
_cell.angle_alpha   90.00
_cell.angle_beta   90.00
_cell.angle_gamma   90.00
#
_symmetry.space_group_name_H-M   'P 1'
#
loop_
_entity.id
_entity.type
_entity.pdbx_description
1 polymer ?
#
loop_
_entity_poly.entity_id
_entity_poly.type
_entity_poly.pdbx_seq_one_letter_code
_entity_poly.pdbx_strand_id
1 'polypeptide(L)'
;MVDQTCSLSTDEARFDAARLMLTGWAAEVPEGLIRKSLVIDRLLDLRAELGDEPLLKIEIDEQLSAVPGQTVVEPAWWLNTVAALTEVLNARVDSVRSGGLTPEEVD
;
A
#
# COMPACT_ATOMS: atom_id res chain seq x y z
N MET A 1 21.12 -16.83 -19.00
CA MET A 1 20.44 -17.39 -17.81
C MET A 1 20.55 -16.32 -16.75
N VAL A 2 19.59 -15.39 -16.70
CA VAL A 2 19.75 -14.08 -16.02
C VAL A 2 18.51 -13.75 -15.20
N ASP A 3 18.76 -13.44 -13.93
CA ASP A 3 18.14 -12.36 -13.14
C ASP A 3 16.70 -12.45 -12.59
N GLN A 4 16.06 -13.63 -12.48
CA GLN A 4 14.74 -13.68 -11.81
C GLN A 4 14.80 -13.45 -10.29
N THR A 5 15.91 -13.74 -9.63
CA THR A 5 16.05 -13.59 -8.17
C THR A 5 16.26 -12.13 -7.71
N CYS A 6 16.90 -11.29 -8.53
CA CYS A 6 17.16 -9.88 -8.19
C CYS A 6 15.89 -9.02 -8.27
N SER A 7 14.98 -9.33 -9.20
CA SER A 7 13.71 -8.60 -9.36
C SER A 7 12.75 -8.84 -8.19
N LEU A 8 12.62 -10.09 -7.71
CA LEU A 8 11.79 -10.42 -6.55
C LEU A 8 12.26 -9.76 -5.25
N SER A 9 13.58 -9.71 -5.02
CA SER A 9 14.15 -9.10 -3.80
C SER A 9 13.89 -7.59 -3.70
N THR A 10 13.84 -6.89 -4.84
CA THR A 10 13.60 -5.44 -4.87
C THR A 10 12.13 -5.11 -4.66
N ASP A 11 11.23 -5.94 -5.19
CA ASP A 11 9.79 -5.78 -5.06
C ASP A 11 9.32 -6.09 -3.62
N GLU A 12 9.84 -7.17 -3.02
CA GLU A 12 9.57 -7.49 -1.62
C GLU A 12 10.06 -6.40 -0.66
N ALA A 13 11.23 -5.80 -0.91
CA ALA A 13 11.75 -4.70 -0.08
C ALA A 13 10.84 -3.45 -0.12
N ARG A 14 10.29 -3.11 -1.29
CA ARG A 14 9.33 -2.00 -1.45
C ARG A 14 8.02 -2.29 -0.75
N PHE A 15 7.49 -3.52 -0.88
CA PHE A 15 6.28 -3.91 -0.17
C PHE A 15 6.48 -3.89 1.35
N ASP A 16 7.63 -4.32 1.86
CA ASP A 16 7.94 -4.25 3.28
C ASP A 16 8.03 -2.80 3.77
N ALA A 17 8.70 -1.92 3.01
CA ALA A 17 8.77 -0.49 3.28
C ALA A 17 7.37 0.16 3.32
N ALA A 18 6.53 -0.10 2.31
CA ALA A 18 5.16 0.37 2.26
C ALA A 18 4.34 -0.11 3.47
N ARG A 19 4.55 -1.36 3.90
CA ARG A 19 3.87 -1.92 5.08
C ARG A 19 4.32 -1.28 6.38
N LEU A 20 5.61 -0.97 6.51
CA LEU A 20 6.16 -0.21 7.65
C LEU A 20 5.59 1.20 7.71
N MET A 21 5.42 1.88 6.57
CA MET A 21 4.78 3.20 6.52
C MET A 21 3.32 3.13 7.01
N LEU A 22 2.53 2.19 6.49
CA LEU A 22 1.12 2.01 6.86
C LEU A 22 0.95 1.70 8.35
N THR A 23 1.76 0.80 8.89
CA THR A 23 1.74 0.45 10.32
C THR A 23 2.18 1.60 11.21
N GLY A 24 3.21 2.36 10.80
CA GLY A 24 3.61 3.59 11.48
C GLY A 24 2.48 4.61 11.51
N TRP A 25 1.82 4.84 10.39
CA TRP A 25 0.72 5.81 10.32
C TRP A 25 -0.49 5.43 11.13
N ALA A 26 -0.82 4.14 11.23
CA ALA A 26 -1.89 3.64 12.09
C ALA A 26 -1.57 3.86 13.59
N ALA A 27 -0.29 3.74 13.98
CA ALA A 27 0.14 3.97 15.36
C ALA A 27 0.20 5.47 15.73
N GLU A 28 0.46 6.35 14.75
CA GLU A 28 0.56 7.79 14.93
C GLU A 28 -0.78 8.54 14.80
N VAL A 29 -1.91 7.84 14.71
CA VAL A 29 -3.21 8.50 14.51
C VAL A 29 -3.56 9.36 15.73
N PRO A 30 -3.69 10.70 15.56
CA PRO A 30 -4.07 11.57 16.66
C PRO A 30 -5.53 11.34 17.07
N GLU A 31 -5.84 11.55 18.34
CA GLU A 31 -7.21 11.42 18.89
C GLU A 31 -8.21 12.48 18.35
N GLY A 32 -7.75 13.38 17.47
CA GLY A 32 -8.53 14.47 16.87
C GLY A 32 -8.41 14.54 15.35
N LEU A 33 -9.06 15.53 14.75
CA LEU A 33 -9.10 15.71 13.29
C LEU A 33 -7.70 15.78 12.67
N ILE A 34 -7.48 15.02 11.60
CA ILE A 34 -6.21 14.94 10.89
C ILE A 34 -6.23 15.95 9.74
N ARG A 35 -5.11 16.66 9.52
CA ARG A 35 -5.02 17.58 8.38
C ARG A 35 -5.07 16.82 7.06
N LYS A 36 -5.92 17.29 6.14
CA LYS A 36 -6.05 16.71 4.79
C LYS A 36 -4.72 16.71 4.02
N SER A 37 -3.92 17.76 4.17
CA SER A 37 -2.60 17.83 3.54
C SER A 37 -1.69 16.69 3.97
N LEU A 38 -1.65 16.37 5.28
CA LEU A 38 -0.84 15.27 5.82
C LEU A 38 -1.26 13.92 5.23
N VAL A 39 -2.56 13.69 5.10
CA VAL A 39 -3.10 12.47 4.48
C VAL A 39 -2.69 12.37 3.01
N ILE A 40 -2.82 13.47 2.26
CA ILE A 40 -2.44 13.50 0.84
C ILE A 40 -0.93 13.25 0.70
N ASP A 41 -0.09 13.94 1.47
CA ASP A 41 1.36 13.73 1.46
C ASP A 41 1.70 12.26 1.74
N ARG A 42 1.13 11.66 2.80
CA ARG A 42 1.34 10.24 3.14
C ARG A 42 0.93 9.30 1.99
N LEU A 43 -0.23 9.51 1.38
CA LEU A 43 -0.68 8.70 0.26
C LEU A 43 0.23 8.85 -0.97
N LEU A 44 0.74 10.06 -1.24
CA LEU A 44 1.69 10.30 -2.32
C LEU A 44 3.06 9.66 -2.05
N ASP A 45 3.53 9.70 -0.80
CA ASP A 45 4.75 9.01 -0.38
C ASP A 45 4.63 7.50 -0.58
N LEU A 46 3.49 6.90 -0.19
CA LEU A 46 3.21 5.48 -0.42
C LEU A 46 3.27 5.15 -1.92
N ARG A 47 2.64 5.99 -2.74
CA ARG A 47 2.60 5.85 -4.20
C ARG A 47 3.98 5.91 -4.83
N ALA A 48 4.87 6.75 -4.28
CA ALA A 48 6.25 6.87 -4.73
C ALA A 48 7.08 5.64 -4.34
N GLU A 49 6.91 5.13 -3.12
CA GLU A 49 7.63 3.95 -2.61
C GLU A 49 7.27 2.67 -3.39
N LEU A 50 5.99 2.53 -3.76
CA LEU A 50 5.49 1.36 -4.50
C LEU A 50 5.95 1.31 -5.98
N GLY A 51 6.73 2.29 -6.43
CA GLY A 51 7.42 2.22 -7.71
C GLY A 51 6.46 2.12 -8.90
N ASP A 52 6.45 0.98 -9.60
CA ASP A 52 5.65 0.75 -10.82
C ASP A 52 4.44 -0.15 -10.63
N GLU A 53 4.07 -0.52 -9.40
CA GLU A 53 2.96 -1.45 -9.18
C GLU A 53 1.58 -0.81 -9.49
N PRO A 54 0.91 -1.16 -10.60
CA PRO A 54 -0.21 -0.36 -11.11
C PRO A 54 -1.49 -0.56 -10.31
N LEU A 55 -1.73 -1.76 -9.75
CA LEU A 55 -2.95 -2.04 -9.00
C LEU A 55 -3.03 -1.26 -7.69
N LEU A 56 -1.92 -1.21 -6.93
CA LEU A 56 -1.87 -0.42 -5.70
C LEU A 56 -1.91 1.09 -5.98
N LYS A 57 -1.32 1.55 -7.10
CA LYS A 57 -1.46 2.94 -7.53
C LYS A 57 -2.90 3.32 -7.79
N ILE A 58 -3.68 2.45 -8.45
CA ILE A 58 -5.10 2.67 -8.71
C ILE A 58 -5.84 2.84 -7.38
N GLU A 59 -5.64 1.93 -6.43
CA GLU A 59 -6.28 2.02 -5.12
C GLU A 59 -5.89 3.32 -4.39
N ILE A 60 -4.60 3.70 -4.39
CA ILE A 60 -4.16 4.96 -3.79
C ILE A 60 -4.79 6.17 -4.47
N ASP A 61 -4.85 6.18 -5.80
CA ASP A 61 -5.46 7.27 -6.58
C ASP A 61 -6.98 7.35 -6.32
N GLU A 62 -7.67 6.22 -6.11
CA GLU A 62 -9.07 6.16 -5.68
C GLU A 62 -9.27 6.76 -4.28
N GLN A 63 -8.43 6.37 -3.31
CA GLN A 63 -8.47 6.92 -1.95
C GLN A 63 -8.17 8.43 -1.94
N LEU A 64 -7.22 8.90 -2.78
CA LEU A 64 -6.90 10.32 -2.97
C LEU A 64 -8.10 11.10 -3.54
N SER A 65 -8.85 10.51 -4.46
CA SER A 65 -10.08 11.12 -5.00
C SER A 65 -11.24 11.11 -4.00
N ALA A 66 -11.24 10.16 -3.05
CA ALA A 66 -12.30 9.98 -2.07
C ALA A 66 -12.05 10.71 -0.74
N VAL A 67 -10.93 11.45 -0.58
CA VAL A 67 -10.58 12.11 0.69
C VAL A 67 -11.68 13.09 1.14
N PRO A 68 -12.37 12.81 2.26
CA PRO A 68 -13.46 13.63 2.74
C PRO A 68 -12.97 14.96 3.31
N GLY A 69 -13.90 15.90 3.48
CA GLY A 69 -13.60 17.20 4.07
C GLY A 69 -12.79 18.13 3.18
N GLN A 70 -12.84 19.43 3.51
CA GLN A 70 -12.10 20.46 2.77
C GLN A 70 -10.66 20.62 3.28
N THR A 71 -10.45 20.53 4.60
CA THR A 71 -9.16 20.83 5.25
C THR A 71 -8.71 19.76 6.24
N VAL A 72 -9.65 18.96 6.76
CA VAL A 72 -9.40 17.93 7.77
C VAL A 72 -10.22 16.68 7.47
N VAL A 73 -9.71 15.54 7.92
CA VAL A 73 -10.36 14.22 7.83
C VAL A 73 -10.55 13.63 9.22
N GLU A 74 -11.56 12.77 9.35
CA GLU A 74 -11.80 12.03 10.59
C GLU A 74 -10.76 10.90 10.77
N PRO A 75 -10.25 10.68 12.00
CA PRO A 75 -9.36 9.56 12.30
C PRO A 75 -9.92 8.21 11.88
N ALA A 76 -11.23 8.00 12.05
CA ALA A 76 -11.90 6.77 11.66
C ALA A 76 -11.79 6.51 10.15
N TRP A 77 -11.98 7.55 9.32
CA TRP A 77 -11.80 7.42 7.88
C TRP A 77 -10.36 7.07 7.54
N TRP A 78 -9.39 7.78 8.14
CA TRP A 78 -7.97 7.52 7.89
C TRP A 78 -7.54 6.11 8.28
N LEU A 79 -7.97 5.62 9.45
CA LEU A 79 -7.71 4.25 9.90
C LEU A 79 -8.31 3.22 8.96
N ASN A 80 -9.53 3.44 8.47
CA ASN A 80 -10.16 2.55 7.49
C ASN A 80 -9.40 2.54 6.16
N THR A 81 -8.94 3.70 5.67
CA THR A 81 -8.11 3.79 4.47
C THR A 81 -6.79 3.06 4.63
N VAL A 82 -6.10 3.22 5.76
CA VAL A 82 -4.84 2.52 6.05
C VAL A 82 -5.06 1.00 6.13
N ALA A 83 -6.17 0.56 6.75
CA ALA A 83 -6.53 -0.85 6.82
C ALA A 83 -6.77 -1.44 5.42
N ALA A 84 -7.59 -0.76 4.60
CA ALA A 84 -7.89 -1.20 3.23
C ALA A 84 -6.61 -1.32 2.38
N LEU A 85 -5.72 -0.31 2.42
CA LEU A 85 -4.45 -0.34 1.70
C LEU A 85 -3.54 -1.48 2.20
N THR A 86 -3.56 -1.76 3.50
CA THR A 86 -2.79 -2.87 4.08
C THR A 86 -3.31 -4.23 3.60
N GLU A 87 -4.63 -4.40 3.49
CA GLU A 87 -5.25 -5.61 2.96
C GLU A 87 -4.90 -5.83 1.48
N VAL A 88 -5.00 -4.78 0.65
CA VAL A 88 -4.63 -4.85 -0.78
C VAL A 88 -3.15 -5.20 -0.93
N LEU A 89 -2.28 -4.57 -0.15
CA LEU A 89 -0.84 -4.85 -0.14
C LEU A 89 -0.55 -6.31 0.22
N ASN A 90 -1.17 -6.83 1.29
CA ASN A 90 -0.99 -8.22 1.71
C ASN A 90 -1.51 -9.21 0.67
N ALA A 91 -2.68 -8.95 0.09
CA ALA A 91 -3.24 -9.78 -0.98
C ALA A 91 -2.30 -9.82 -2.20
N ARG A 92 -1.63 -8.70 -2.49
CA ARG A 92 -0.68 -8.62 -3.60
C ARG A 92 0.61 -9.40 -3.32
N VAL A 93 1.19 -9.24 -2.14
CA VAL A 93 2.37 -10.01 -1.70
C VAL A 93 2.07 -11.51 -1.75
N ASP A 94 0.88 -11.93 -1.30
CA ASP A 94 0.45 -13.32 -1.37
C ASP A 94 0.30 -13.80 -2.82
N SER A 95 -0.30 -12.99 -3.70
CA SER A 95 -0.41 -13.32 -5.12
C SER A 95 0.94 -13.44 -5.83
N VAL A 96 1.92 -12.58 -5.51
CA VAL A 96 3.28 -12.66 -6.05
C VAL A 96 4.00 -13.91 -5.54
N ARG A 97 3.83 -14.28 -4.26
CA ARG A 97 4.41 -15.50 -3.67
C ARG A 97 3.76 -16.79 -4.20
N SER A 98 2.44 -16.78 -4.34
CA SER A 98 1.64 -17.92 -4.81
C SER A 98 1.74 -18.12 -6.33
N GLY A 99 1.97 -17.05 -7.10
CA GLY A 99 2.21 -17.08 -8.54
C GLY A 99 3.53 -17.75 -8.97
N GLY A 100 4.34 -18.21 -8.00
CA GLY A 100 5.54 -19.02 -8.22
C GLY A 100 5.30 -20.54 -8.33
N LEU A 101 4.07 -21.04 -8.11
CA LEU A 101 3.73 -22.43 -8.46
C LEU A 101 3.27 -22.48 -9.91
N THR A 102 4.16 -22.88 -10.81
CA THR A 102 3.78 -23.40 -12.12
C THR A 102 2.89 -24.64 -11.92
N PRO A 103 1.66 -24.68 -12.47
CA PRO A 103 0.91 -25.93 -12.60
C PRO A 103 1.49 -26.73 -13.78
N GLU A 104 2.73 -27.17 -13.66
CA GLU A 104 3.32 -28.23 -14.46
C GLU A 104 3.67 -29.31 -13.46
N GLU A 105 2.72 -30.20 -13.16
CA GLU A 105 2.85 -31.55 -12.58
C GLU A 105 1.43 -32.00 -12.15
N VAL A 106 0.54 -32.10 -13.13
CA VAL A 106 -0.64 -32.98 -13.03
C VAL A 106 -0.48 -33.98 -14.17
N ASP A 107 0.21 -35.08 -13.86
CA ASP A 107 0.21 -36.31 -14.65
C ASP A 107 -1.00 -37.18 -14.22
#